data_AF-A0A1I6U9V4-F1
#
_entry.id   AF-A0A1I6U9V4-F1
#
_cell.length_a   1.000
_cell.length_b   1.000
_cell.length_c   1.000
_cell.angle_alpha   90.00
_cell.angle_beta   90.00
_cell.angle_gamma   90.00
#
_symmetry.space_group_name_H-M   'P 1'
#
loop_
_entity.id
_entity.type
_entity.pdbx_description
1 polymer ?
#
loop_
_entity_poly.entity_id
_entity_poly.type
_entity_poly.pdbx_seq_one_letter_code
_entity_poly.pdbx_strand_id
1 'polypeptide(L)'
;GYRGRSKVRDTLIHIPKSFSKALSTYRKNKERKYFRKRAGIEPVIGHLKEDHRLSRNYYKGITGDEINVMLAAAGFNFKRMMNKWKSSFWLFLEKIIVFLNRQLHPIRDSIILQTI
;
A
#
# COMPACT_ATOMS: atom_id res chain seq x y z
N GLY A 1 -1.52 25.30 -21.83
CA GLY A 1 -2.27 24.59 -20.77
C GLY A 1 -3.07 25.59 -19.96
N TYR A 2 -4.33 25.29 -19.65
CA TYR A 2 -5.22 26.18 -18.92
C TYR A 2 -4.79 26.30 -17.45
N ARG A 3 -4.66 27.52 -16.91
CA ARG A 3 -4.39 27.73 -15.47
C ARG A 3 -5.67 27.38 -14.69
N GLY A 4 -5.62 26.30 -13.91
CA GLY A 4 -6.73 25.88 -13.06
C GLY A 4 -7.10 26.93 -12.00
N ARG A 5 -8.32 26.81 -11.44
CA ARG A 5 -8.79 27.70 -10.37
C ARG A 5 -7.94 27.54 -9.11
N SER A 6 -7.68 28.64 -8.40
CA SER A 6 -6.91 28.67 -7.14
C SER A 6 -7.77 28.52 -5.88
N LYS A 7 -9.09 28.60 -6.02
CA LYS A 7 -10.07 28.46 -4.95
C LYS A 7 -11.34 27.80 -5.50
N VAL A 8 -11.95 26.91 -4.73
CA VAL A 8 -13.26 26.32 -5.00
C VAL A 8 -14.10 26.46 -3.73
N ARG A 9 -15.22 27.19 -3.82
CA ARG A 9 -16.02 27.61 -2.67
C ARG A 9 -15.13 28.33 -1.64
N ASP A 10 -15.00 27.79 -0.43
CA ASP A 10 -14.12 28.30 0.63
C ASP A 10 -12.78 27.59 0.69
N THR A 11 -12.57 26.55 -0.11
CA THR A 11 -11.35 25.75 -0.09
C THR A 11 -10.29 26.35 -1.01
N LEU A 12 -9.14 26.72 -0.44
CA LEU A 12 -7.97 27.16 -1.18
C LEU A 12 -7.23 25.95 -1.77
N ILE A 13 -6.96 26.00 -3.09
CA ILE A 13 -6.21 24.95 -3.77
C ILE A 13 -4.72 25.27 -3.64
N HIS A 14 -4.01 24.42 -2.90
CA HIS A 14 -2.55 24.45 -2.85
C HIS A 14 -1.98 23.91 -4.16
N ILE A 15 -1.53 24.83 -5.02
CA ILE A 15 -0.85 24.53 -6.28
C ILE A 15 0.66 24.69 -6.07
N PRO A 16 1.50 23.78 -6.58
CA PRO A 16 2.94 23.95 -6.50
C PRO A 16 3.36 25.23 -7.23
N LYS A 17 4.05 26.12 -6.51
CA LYS A 17 4.61 27.37 -7.03
C LYS A 17 6.11 27.40 -6.75
N SER A 18 6.84 28.23 -7.48
CA SER A 18 8.22 28.54 -7.15
C SER A 18 8.32 29.10 -5.73
N PHE A 19 9.30 28.63 -4.95
CA PHE A 19 9.49 29.09 -3.59
C PHE A 19 10.06 30.52 -3.57
N SER A 20 9.54 31.37 -2.69
CA SER A 20 10.16 32.67 -2.41
C SER A 20 11.56 32.51 -1.82
N LYS A 21 12.46 33.45 -2.14
CA LYS A 21 13.83 33.48 -1.60
C LYS A 21 13.85 33.57 -0.08
N ALA A 22 12.89 34.30 0.51
CA ALA A 22 12.75 34.49 1.97
C ALA A 22 12.23 33.27 2.74
N LEU A 23 11.75 32.22 2.05
CA LEU A 23 11.18 31.05 2.71
C LEU A 23 12.29 30.16 3.29
N SER A 24 12.19 29.83 4.58
CA SER A 24 13.10 28.90 5.26
C SER A 24 13.19 27.54 4.54
N THR A 25 14.38 26.94 4.54
CA THR A 25 14.67 25.61 3.99
C THR A 25 13.73 24.54 4.55
N TYR A 26 13.40 24.60 5.85
CA TYR A 26 12.46 23.69 6.47
C TYR A 26 11.07 23.74 5.82
N ARG A 27 10.52 24.95 5.63
CA ARG A 27 9.22 25.15 4.99
C ARG A 27 9.23 24.69 3.53
N LYS A 28 10.30 24.97 2.78
CA LYS A 28 10.49 24.47 1.41
C LYS A 28 10.45 22.94 1.37
N ASN A 29 11.17 22.27 2.26
CA ASN A 29 11.22 20.81 2.32
C ASN A 29 9.86 20.20 2.72
N LYS A 30 9.15 20.84 3.65
CA LYS A 30 7.80 20.43 4.06
C LYS A 30 6.81 20.47 2.88
N GLU A 31 6.78 21.58 2.14
CA GLU A 31 5.95 21.74 0.94
C GLU A 31 6.32 20.72 -0.14
N ARG A 32 7.62 20.54 -0.43
CA ARG A 32 8.09 19.52 -1.39
C ARG A 32 7.63 18.12 -1.02
N LYS A 33 7.72 17.75 0.26
CA LYS A 33 7.27 16.44 0.76
C LYS A 33 5.76 16.28 0.59
N TYR A 34 4.98 17.32 0.81
CA TYR A 34 3.54 17.33 0.60
C TYR A 34 3.18 17.14 -0.89
N PHE A 35 3.74 17.96 -1.78
CA PHE A 35 3.46 17.85 -3.22
C PHE A 35 3.91 16.51 -3.81
N ARG A 36 5.06 15.97 -3.38
CA ARG A 36 5.51 14.65 -3.82
C ARG A 36 4.57 13.53 -3.40
N LYS A 37 3.99 13.60 -2.19
CA LYS A 37 2.95 12.64 -1.76
C LYS A 37 1.70 12.76 -2.63
N ARG A 38 1.25 13.97 -2.96
CA ARG A 38 0.08 14.18 -3.84
C ARG A 38 0.31 13.73 -5.28
N ALA A 39 1.50 13.96 -5.83
CA ALA A 39 1.85 13.54 -7.18
C ALA A 39 1.73 12.02 -7.36
N GLY A 40 1.88 11.24 -6.29
CA GLY A 40 1.69 9.78 -6.32
C GLY A 40 0.24 9.31 -6.27
N ILE A 41 -0.74 10.19 -6.03
CA ILE A 41 -2.16 9.81 -5.90
C ILE A 41 -2.77 9.49 -7.28
N GLU A 42 -2.59 10.38 -8.27
CA GLU A 42 -3.15 10.19 -9.62
C GLU A 42 -2.65 8.90 -10.30
N PRO A 43 -1.35 8.55 -10.26
CA PRO A 43 -0.88 7.27 -10.78
C PRO A 43 -1.51 6.05 -10.09
N VAL A 44 -1.71 6.12 -8.77
CA VAL A 44 -2.37 5.04 -8.01
C VAL A 44 -3.83 4.90 -8.42
N ILE A 45 -4.56 6.00 -8.61
CA ILE A 45 -5.93 5.98 -9.14
C ILE A 45 -5.95 5.40 -10.56
N GLY A 46 -4.99 5.77 -11.41
CA GLY A 46 -4.82 5.20 -12.75
C GLY A 46 -4.64 3.68 -12.72
N HIS A 47 -3.68 3.18 -11.93
CA HIS A 47 -3.48 1.74 -11.75
C HIS A 47 -4.70 1.05 -11.16
N LEU A 48 -5.43 1.69 -10.23
CA LEU A 48 -6.67 1.11 -9.70
C LEU A 48 -7.72 0.94 -10.81
N LYS A 49 -7.88 1.96 -11.67
CA LYS A 49 -8.80 1.95 -12.82
C LYS A 49 -8.45 0.88 -13.85
N GLU A 50 -7.19 0.78 -14.24
CA GLU A 50 -6.73 -0.11 -15.31
C GLU A 50 -6.48 -1.54 -14.81
N ASP A 51 -5.63 -1.71 -13.79
CA ASP A 51 -5.12 -3.02 -13.37
C ASP A 51 -6.00 -3.72 -12.32
N HIS A 52 -6.76 -2.95 -11.54
CA HIS A 52 -7.58 -3.47 -10.43
C HIS A 52 -9.08 -3.41 -10.72
N ARG A 53 -9.48 -3.35 -12.00
CA ARG A 53 -10.87 -3.47 -12.49
C ARG A 53 -11.83 -2.42 -11.91
N LEU A 54 -11.32 -1.33 -11.32
CA LEU A 54 -12.16 -0.25 -10.81
C LEU A 54 -12.98 0.40 -11.94
N SER A 55 -12.46 0.42 -13.17
CA SER A 55 -13.18 0.91 -14.36
C SER A 55 -14.27 -0.02 -14.89
N ARG A 56 -14.35 -1.27 -14.42
CA ARG A 56 -15.27 -2.30 -14.90
C ARG A 56 -16.12 -2.80 -13.74
N ASN A 57 -17.18 -2.06 -13.42
CA ASN A 57 -18.13 -2.46 -12.40
C ASN A 57 -19.23 -3.35 -12.99
N TYR A 58 -19.45 -4.53 -12.39
CA TYR A 58 -20.52 -5.46 -12.74
C TYR A 58 -21.69 -5.44 -11.74
N TYR A 59 -21.53 -4.72 -10.62
CA TYR A 59 -22.58 -4.55 -9.62
C TYR A 59 -23.54 -3.43 -10.01
N LYS A 60 -24.80 -3.57 -9.59
CA LYS A 60 -25.88 -2.67 -9.98
C LYS A 60 -25.94 -1.42 -9.10
N GLY A 61 -25.96 -0.25 -9.74
CA GLY A 61 -26.22 1.04 -9.09
C GLY A 61 -25.08 1.55 -8.20
N ILE A 62 -25.35 2.68 -7.51
CA ILE A 62 -24.37 3.43 -6.71
C ILE A 62 -23.75 2.56 -5.61
N THR A 63 -24.58 1.78 -4.90
CA THR A 63 -24.09 0.84 -3.87
C THR A 63 -23.12 -0.18 -4.46
N GLY A 64 -23.35 -0.64 -5.69
CA GLY A 64 -22.43 -1.51 -6.41
C GLY A 64 -21.11 -0.83 -6.74
N ASP A 65 -21.14 0.44 -7.16
CA ASP A 65 -19.94 1.25 -7.43
C ASP A 65 -19.09 1.40 -6.17
N GLU A 66 -19.72 1.71 -5.03
CA GLU A 66 -19.06 1.82 -3.73
C GLU A 66 -18.37 0.51 -3.34
N ILE A 67 -19.05 -0.62 -3.48
CA ILE A 67 -18.50 -1.95 -3.20
C ILE A 67 -17.30 -2.25 -4.12
N ASN A 68 -17.41 -1.99 -5.43
CA ASN A 68 -16.32 -2.24 -6.37
C ASN A 68 -15.08 -1.40 -6.04
N VAL A 69 -15.27 -0.12 -5.67
CA VAL A 69 -14.19 0.78 -5.25
C VAL A 69 -13.47 0.24 -4.02
N MET A 70 -14.21 -0.18 -2.99
CA MET A 70 -13.63 -0.74 -1.78
C MET A 70 -12.84 -2.02 -2.05
N LEU A 71 -13.39 -2.95 -2.85
CA LEU A 71 -12.74 -4.21 -3.16
C LEU A 71 -11.50 -4.03 -4.03
N ALA A 72 -11.55 -3.17 -5.04
CA ALA A 72 -10.39 -2.84 -5.87
C ALA A 72 -9.24 -2.24 -5.02
N ALA A 73 -9.57 -1.30 -4.13
CA ALA A 73 -8.61 -0.71 -3.20
C ALA A 73 -8.04 -1.74 -2.21
N ALA A 74 -8.87 -2.63 -1.67
CA ALA A 74 -8.43 -3.71 -0.79
C ALA A 74 -7.44 -4.65 -1.51
N GLY A 75 -7.79 -5.08 -2.72
CA GLY A 75 -6.92 -5.94 -3.55
C GLY A 75 -5.57 -5.30 -3.87
N PHE A 76 -5.55 -4.00 -4.19
CA PHE A 76 -4.30 -3.25 -4.38
C PHE A 76 -3.44 -3.21 -3.10
N ASN A 77 -4.07 -2.93 -1.96
CA ASN A 77 -3.37 -2.89 -0.67
C ASN A 77 -2.79 -4.26 -0.27
N PHE A 78 -3.55 -5.35 -0.46
CA PHE A 78 -3.07 -6.71 -0.20
C PHE A 78 -1.90 -7.07 -1.11
N LYS A 79 -2.00 -6.81 -2.42
CA LYS A 79 -0.89 -7.04 -3.37
C LYS A 79 0.38 -6.29 -2.95
N ARG A 80 0.24 -5.04 -2.52
CA ARG A 80 1.37 -4.24 -2.01
C ARG A 80 2.00 -4.86 -0.77
N MET A 81 1.19 -5.36 0.17
CA MET A 81 1.71 -5.98 1.39
C MET A 81 2.38 -7.33 1.10
N MET A 82 1.76 -8.16 0.25
CA MET A 82 2.36 -9.43 -0.19
C MET A 82 3.72 -9.20 -0.85
N ASN A 83 3.86 -8.17 -1.70
CA ASN A 83 5.14 -7.83 -2.31
C ASN A 83 6.21 -7.39 -1.29
N LYS A 84 5.83 -6.72 -0.20
CA LYS A 84 6.76 -6.39 0.90
C LYS A 84 7.18 -7.63 1.66
N TRP A 85 6.26 -8.55 1.89
CA TRP A 85 6.53 -9.75 2.67
C TRP A 85 7.24 -10.84 1.88
N LYS A 86 7.18 -10.84 0.54
CA LYS A 86 7.85 -11.84 -0.30
C LYS A 86 9.31 -12.13 0.09
N SER A 87 10.09 -11.09 0.44
CA SER A 87 11.50 -11.27 0.84
C SER A 87 11.67 -11.86 2.24
N SER A 88 10.74 -11.58 3.17
CA SER A 88 10.81 -12.03 4.56
C SER A 88 10.01 -13.31 4.82
N PHE A 89 9.10 -13.68 3.92
CA PHE A 89 8.21 -14.81 4.07
C PHE A 89 8.98 -16.13 4.08
N TRP A 90 9.98 -16.26 3.20
CA TRP A 90 10.83 -17.45 3.18
C TRP A 90 11.63 -17.62 4.48
N LEU A 91 12.26 -16.54 4.95
CA LEU A 91 12.99 -16.51 6.22
C LEU A 91 12.09 -16.81 7.42
N PHE A 92 10.83 -16.37 7.37
CA PHE A 92 9.84 -16.68 8.40
C PHE A 92 9.48 -18.18 8.39
N LEU A 93 9.26 -18.78 7.22
CA LEU A 93 8.97 -20.21 7.10
C LEU A 93 10.15 -21.08 7.54
N GLU A 94 11.38 -20.73 7.15
CA GLU A 94 12.59 -21.43 7.61
C GLU A 94 12.69 -21.43 9.14
N LYS A 95 12.43 -20.29 9.78
CA LYS A 95 12.42 -20.19 11.24
C LYS A 95 11.33 -21.05 11.89
N ILE A 96 10.14 -21.09 11.30
CA ILE A 96 9.06 -21.98 11.76
C ILE A 96 9.48 -23.43 11.64
N ILE A 97 10.04 -23.84 10.50
CA ILE A 97 10.46 -25.23 10.26
C ILE A 97 11.56 -25.63 11.25
N VAL A 98 12.57 -24.80 11.46
CA VAL A 98 13.63 -25.06 12.45
C VAL A 98 13.07 -25.12 13.87
N PHE A 99 12.14 -24.24 14.22
CA PHE A 99 11.47 -24.26 15.51
C PHE A 99 10.67 -25.56 15.72
N LEU A 100 9.87 -25.96 14.74
CA LEU A 100 9.09 -27.20 14.80
C LEU A 100 10.00 -28.42 14.86
N ASN A 101 11.07 -28.47 14.06
CA ASN A 101 12.06 -29.54 14.09
C ASN A 101 12.77 -29.64 15.44
N ARG A 102 13.09 -28.50 16.08
CA ARG A 102 13.67 -28.48 17.42
C ARG A 102 12.70 -29.04 18.48
N GLN A 103 11.41 -28.76 18.35
CA GLN A 103 10.39 -29.30 19.26
C GLN A 103 10.11 -30.80 19.03
N LEU A 104 10.20 -31.25 17.78
CA LEU A 104 9.94 -32.65 17.40
C LEU A 104 11.15 -33.57 17.65
N HIS A 105 12.38 -33.03 17.70
CA HIS A 105 13.59 -33.80 17.98
C HIS A 105 13.52 -34.59 19.31
N PRO A 106 13.21 -33.98 20.48
CA PRO A 106 13.13 -34.72 21.75
C PRO A 106 11.98 -35.74 21.77
N ILE A 107 10.88 -35.51 21.05
CA ILE A 107 9.74 -36.44 20.96
C ILE A 107 10.12 -37.66 20.10
N ARG A 108 10.85 -37.45 19.00
CA ARG A 108 11.32 -38.54 18.14
C ARG A 108 12.37 -39.41 18.86
N ASP A 109 13.30 -38.79 19.57
CA ASP A 109 14.37 -39.52 20.27
C ASP A 109 13.81 -40.35 21.44
N SER A 110 12.79 -39.84 22.15
CA SER A 110 12.11 -40.58 23.23
C SER A 110 11.27 -41.76 22.73
N ILE A 111 10.62 -41.66 21.57
CA ILE A 111 9.90 -42.77 20.94
C ILE A 111 10.88 -43.87 20.47
N ILE A 112 12.03 -43.49 19.90
CA ILE A 112 13.04 -44.46 19.44
C ILE A 112 13.62 -45.23 20.63
N LEU A 113 13.92 -44.57 21.75
CA LEU A 113 14.41 -45.21 22.98
C LEU A 113 13.39 -46.13 23.66
N GLN A 114 12.09 -45.97 23.42
CA GLN A 114 11.04 -46.88 23.90
C GLN A 114 10.80 -48.09 23.00
N THR A 115 11.32 -48.08 21.77
CA THR A 115 11.09 -49.14 20.77
C THR A 115 12.25 -50.14 20.68
N ILE A 116 13.39 -49.84 21.32
CA ILE A 116 14.55 -50.73 21.48
C ILE A 116 14.49 -51.36 22.88
#